data_AF-A0A8D3CJB7-F1
#
_entry.id   AF-A0A8D3CJB7-F1
#
_cell.length_a   1.000
_cell.length_b   1.000
_cell.length_c   1.000
_cell.angle_alpha   90.00
_cell.angle_beta   90.00
_cell.angle_gamma   90.00
#
_symmetry.space_group_name_H-M   'P 1'
#
loop_
_entity.id
_entity.type
_entity.pdbx_description
1 polymer ?
#
loop_
_entity_poly.entity_id
_entity_poly.type
_entity_poly.pdbx_seq_one_letter_code
_entity_poly.pdbx_strand_id
1 'polypeptide(L)'
;MAPVLFSLAMQQVLDNLKDLPSGTGAKDIDLIFLRGIMESPIVRSLAKAHERLEVVKLQAVRDDNVLLVTEIVDSLNNLPEKDAAAAELAKILQEPHFMSLIEAHDKVAAKCYEMPHATANSNVLLTSSLMPADAVRMIGIQKRAGEPLGVTFRVEQGEMVIARILHGSSIDRQGMLHTGDIIREVNGRQVGSNPCELQELLRDCSGSITLKVLPSYRDTPAPPQVYLKPHFNYNPATDNLIPCKEAGLAFSKGDILHVVNKEDPNWWQACKVVGGATGLVPSQFLEEKRKAFVRRDWDTSDFDRYELQIYEEVAKMPPFQRKTLILIGAQGVGRRSLKNRLIVMNPLRYSTTVPFTSRRPREEEKDGHNYCFALREEMEKDIKESHYLEHGEYDGNLYGTKIDSIHEVVDMGRTCILDVNPQALKVLKTAEFMPFVVFIAAPELDTLRAMHKAVIDAGLTTKLLTENDLKKTVDESARIRRAYSHYFDLTIVNDNLDKAFDMLQEAVERLFIEPQWVPVSWVY
;
A
#
# COMPACT_ATOMS: atom_id res chain seq x y z
N MET A 1 30.85 -17.23 -13.93
CA MET A 1 32.23 -17.33 -13.40
C MET A 1 32.49 -16.45 -12.18
N ALA A 2 31.55 -15.59 -11.77
CA ALA A 2 31.57 -14.86 -10.49
C ALA A 2 31.27 -15.65 -9.18
N PRO A 3 30.59 -16.83 -9.16
CA PRO A 3 30.04 -17.38 -7.92
C PRO A 3 31.06 -18.01 -6.97
N VAL A 4 32.35 -18.02 -7.32
CA VAL A 4 33.42 -18.59 -6.50
C VAL A 4 34.17 -17.51 -5.70
N LEU A 5 33.96 -16.22 -6.00
CA LEU A 5 34.79 -15.14 -5.47
C LEU A 5 34.46 -14.75 -4.02
N PHE A 6 33.20 -14.85 -3.59
CA PHE A 6 32.79 -14.37 -2.26
C PHE A 6 33.20 -15.32 -1.13
N SER A 7 32.94 -16.62 -1.27
CA SER A 7 33.47 -17.62 -0.33
C SER A 7 35.00 -17.65 -0.30
N LEU A 8 35.69 -17.43 -1.44
CA LEU A 8 37.15 -17.33 -1.44
C LEU A 8 37.63 -16.07 -0.71
N ALA A 9 36.97 -14.93 -0.94
CA ALA A 9 37.32 -13.68 -0.27
C ALA A 9 37.12 -13.76 1.25
N MET A 10 36.04 -14.38 1.71
CA MET A 10 35.84 -14.62 3.15
C MET A 10 36.90 -15.53 3.75
N GLN A 11 37.28 -16.59 3.03
CA GLN A 11 38.35 -17.50 3.46
C GLN A 11 39.71 -16.78 3.50
N GLN A 12 39.98 -15.93 2.51
CA GLN A 12 41.20 -15.14 2.43
C GLN A 12 41.29 -14.09 3.53
N VAL A 13 40.16 -13.48 3.93
CA VAL A 13 40.10 -12.60 5.11
C VAL A 13 40.36 -13.38 6.40
N LEU A 14 39.80 -14.59 6.54
CA LEU A 14 40.06 -15.46 7.69
C LEU A 14 41.54 -15.88 7.80
N ASP A 15 42.18 -16.18 6.67
CA ASP A 15 43.58 -16.58 6.65
C ASP A 15 44.50 -15.37 6.91
N ASN A 16 44.19 -14.20 6.36
CA ASN A 16 44.89 -12.95 6.72
C ASN A 16 44.74 -12.59 8.20
N LEU A 17 43.60 -12.90 8.84
CA LEU A 17 43.39 -12.70 10.29
C LEU A 17 44.15 -13.72 11.15
N LYS A 18 44.64 -14.83 10.58
CA LYS A 18 45.52 -15.79 11.28
C LYS A 18 46.98 -15.37 11.24
N ASP A 19 47.39 -14.72 10.16
CA ASP A 19 48.77 -14.31 9.91
C ASP A 19 49.10 -12.88 10.38
N LEU A 20 48.18 -12.23 11.09
CA LEU A 20 48.39 -10.89 11.62
C LEU A 20 49.45 -10.90 12.75
N PRO A 21 50.56 -10.16 12.64
CA PRO A 21 51.56 -10.09 13.69
C PRO A 21 51.01 -9.37 14.93
N SER A 22 51.44 -9.79 16.12
CA SER A 22 50.98 -9.36 17.45
C SER A 22 51.20 -7.87 17.80
N GLY A 23 51.47 -7.03 16.81
CA GLY A 23 51.70 -5.59 16.93
C GLY A 23 50.84 -4.73 16.01
N THR A 24 49.83 -5.28 15.32
CA THR A 24 48.81 -4.46 14.67
C THR A 24 48.01 -3.75 15.74
N GLY A 25 48.00 -2.40 15.76
CA GLY A 25 47.33 -1.57 16.79
C GLY A 25 45.80 -1.73 16.93
N ALA A 26 45.22 -2.82 16.44
CA ALA A 26 43.88 -3.27 16.77
C ALA A 26 43.90 -3.98 18.13
N LYS A 27 42.87 -3.77 18.95
CA LYS A 27 42.77 -4.47 20.24
C LYS A 27 42.51 -5.96 19.97
N ASP A 28 43.22 -6.85 20.67
CA ASP A 28 43.08 -8.31 20.50
C ASP A 28 41.62 -8.78 20.60
N ILE A 29 40.82 -8.11 21.43
CA ILE A 29 39.39 -8.39 21.62
C ILE A 29 38.60 -8.17 20.32
N ASP A 30 38.91 -7.12 19.56
CA ASP A 30 38.23 -6.80 18.30
C ASP A 30 38.59 -7.82 17.21
N LEU A 31 39.84 -8.31 17.20
CA LEU A 31 40.31 -9.36 16.28
C LEU A 31 39.67 -10.72 16.59
N ILE A 32 39.55 -11.06 17.89
CA ILE A 32 38.84 -12.27 18.34
C ILE A 32 37.36 -12.20 17.97
N PHE A 33 36.73 -11.03 18.17
CA PHE A 33 35.33 -10.81 17.80
C PHE A 33 35.11 -10.93 16.29
N LEU A 34 35.96 -10.29 15.47
CA LEU A 34 35.87 -10.38 14.02
C LEU A 34 36.03 -11.83 13.53
N ARG A 35 36.99 -12.56 14.10
CA ARG A 35 37.17 -13.99 13.82
C ARG A 35 35.92 -14.79 14.19
N GLY A 36 35.33 -14.53 15.36
CA GLY A 36 34.10 -15.17 15.81
C GLY A 36 32.90 -14.92 14.88
N ILE A 37 32.78 -13.71 14.32
CA ILE A 37 31.76 -13.40 13.31
C ILE A 37 32.02 -14.16 12.02
N MET A 38 33.26 -14.15 11.51
CA MET A 38 33.61 -14.78 10.24
C MET A 38 33.54 -16.32 10.30
N GLU A 39 33.77 -16.91 11.48
CA GLU A 39 33.63 -18.34 11.72
C GLU A 39 32.18 -18.77 12.05
N SER A 40 31.27 -17.81 12.24
CA SER A 40 29.88 -18.08 12.61
C SER A 40 29.18 -18.95 11.55
N PRO A 41 28.52 -20.06 11.97
CA PRO A 41 27.73 -20.90 11.08
C PRO A 41 26.62 -20.12 10.36
N ILE A 42 26.07 -19.10 11.02
CA ILE A 42 25.01 -18.23 10.48
C ILE A 42 25.57 -17.39 9.34
N VAL A 43 26.73 -16.76 9.52
CA VAL A 43 27.35 -15.90 8.49
C VAL A 43 27.80 -16.73 7.29
N ARG A 44 28.36 -17.92 7.50
CA ARG A 44 28.67 -18.85 6.38
C ARG A 44 27.42 -19.33 5.64
N SER A 45 26.33 -19.57 6.36
CA SER A 45 25.05 -19.96 5.75
C SER A 45 24.44 -18.80 4.96
N LEU A 46 24.57 -17.57 5.46
CA LEU A 46 24.15 -16.36 4.75
C LEU A 46 24.99 -16.10 3.49
N ALA A 47 26.31 -16.31 3.55
CA ALA A 47 27.19 -16.19 2.38
C ALA A 47 26.82 -17.22 1.29
N LYS A 48 26.58 -18.48 1.69
CA LYS A 48 26.09 -19.52 0.77
C LYS A 48 24.68 -19.24 0.23
N ALA A 49 23.82 -18.62 1.04
CA ALA A 49 22.51 -18.18 0.60
C ALA A 49 22.63 -17.03 -0.40
N HIS A 50 23.52 -16.06 -0.15
CA HIS A 50 23.81 -14.96 -1.06
C HIS A 50 24.36 -15.45 -2.41
N GLU A 51 25.27 -16.42 -2.41
CA GLU A 51 25.75 -17.08 -3.64
C GLU A 51 24.65 -17.82 -4.41
N ARG A 52 23.58 -18.25 -3.73
CA ARG A 52 22.38 -18.84 -4.34
C ARG A 52 21.30 -17.82 -4.71
N LEU A 53 21.36 -16.61 -4.14
CA LEU A 53 20.37 -15.54 -4.26
C LEU A 53 20.82 -14.40 -5.17
N GLU A 54 22.02 -14.45 -5.77
CA GLU A 54 22.32 -13.65 -6.95
C GLU A 54 21.38 -14.09 -8.08
N VAL A 55 20.25 -13.40 -8.10
CA VAL A 55 19.18 -13.32 -9.09
C VAL A 55 19.59 -13.99 -10.40
N VAL A 56 18.95 -15.12 -10.72
CA VAL A 56 18.88 -15.59 -12.11
C VAL A 56 18.33 -14.40 -12.89
N LYS A 57 19.21 -13.71 -13.60
CA LYS A 57 18.85 -12.55 -14.40
C LYS A 57 17.97 -13.10 -15.51
N LEU A 58 16.65 -13.01 -15.32
CA LEU A 58 15.67 -13.47 -16.28
C LEU A 58 15.93 -12.70 -17.58
N GLN A 59 16.26 -13.42 -18.64
CA GLN A 59 16.42 -12.86 -19.98
C GLN A 59 15.25 -13.36 -20.82
N ALA A 60 14.72 -12.48 -21.66
CA ALA A 60 13.75 -12.89 -22.65
C ALA A 60 14.37 -13.95 -23.55
N VAL A 61 13.61 -14.99 -23.87
CA VAL A 61 14.06 -16.07 -24.76
C VAL A 61 14.25 -15.54 -26.19
N ARG A 62 13.46 -14.52 -26.56
CA ARG A 62 13.46 -13.86 -27.87
C ARG A 62 12.77 -12.48 -27.77
N ASP A 63 12.93 -11.65 -28.78
CA ASP A 63 12.40 -10.27 -28.87
C ASP A 63 11.67 -9.94 -30.19
N ASP A 64 11.42 -10.96 -31.03
CA ASP A 64 10.76 -10.87 -32.35
C ASP A 64 9.52 -11.79 -32.44
N ASN A 65 8.73 -11.86 -31.37
CA ASN A 65 7.50 -12.65 -31.33
C ASN A 65 6.40 -12.10 -32.25
N VAL A 66 6.36 -10.80 -32.53
CA VAL A 66 5.43 -10.22 -33.52
C VAL A 66 5.69 -10.80 -34.92
N LEU A 67 6.96 -10.93 -35.33
CA LEU A 67 7.31 -11.53 -36.62
C LEU A 67 6.91 -13.00 -36.69
N LEU A 68 7.18 -13.75 -35.62
CA LEU A 68 6.80 -15.16 -35.55
C LEU A 68 5.28 -15.37 -35.60
N VAL A 69 4.50 -14.54 -34.90
CA VAL A 69 3.03 -14.60 -34.96
C VAL A 69 2.55 -14.32 -36.39
N THR A 70 3.18 -13.36 -37.08
CA THR A 70 2.87 -13.04 -38.49
C THR A 70 3.17 -14.23 -39.40
N GLU A 71 4.34 -14.87 -39.26
CA GLU A 71 4.71 -16.08 -40.03
C GLU A 71 3.78 -17.26 -39.76
N ILE A 72 3.35 -17.44 -38.50
CA ILE A 72 2.38 -18.48 -38.12
C ILE A 72 1.03 -18.20 -38.77
N VAL A 73 0.55 -16.95 -38.71
CA VAL A 73 -0.71 -16.55 -39.34
C VAL A 73 -0.67 -16.75 -40.85
N ASP A 74 0.42 -16.37 -41.52
CA ASP A 74 0.60 -16.59 -42.96
C ASP A 74 0.64 -18.09 -43.29
N SER A 75 1.27 -18.90 -42.45
CA SER A 75 1.30 -20.35 -42.61
C SER A 75 -0.09 -20.98 -42.43
N LEU A 76 -0.87 -20.51 -41.44
CA LEU A 76 -2.24 -20.98 -41.18
C LEU A 76 -3.20 -20.57 -42.31
N ASN A 77 -3.05 -19.36 -42.87
CA ASN A 77 -3.88 -18.85 -43.96
C ASN A 77 -3.60 -19.55 -45.30
N ASN A 78 -2.40 -20.11 -45.47
CA ASN A 78 -1.99 -20.83 -46.68
C ASN A 78 -2.26 -22.34 -46.64
N LEU A 79 -2.98 -22.84 -45.62
CA LEU A 79 -3.34 -24.25 -45.54
C LEU A 79 -4.37 -24.62 -46.63
N PRO A 80 -4.17 -25.74 -47.36
CA PRO A 80 -5.03 -26.14 -48.47
C PRO A 80 -6.42 -26.62 -48.04
N GLU A 81 -6.59 -27.03 -46.79
CA GLU A 81 -7.88 -27.41 -46.18
C GLU A 81 -8.30 -26.39 -45.11
N LYS A 82 -9.58 -26.00 -45.13
CA LYS A 82 -10.15 -25.06 -44.16
C LYS A 82 -10.46 -25.78 -42.85
N ASP A 83 -9.46 -25.95 -42.00
CA ASP A 83 -9.62 -26.42 -40.62
C ASP A 83 -10.21 -25.31 -39.74
N ALA A 84 -11.29 -25.62 -39.03
CA ALA A 84 -11.95 -24.70 -38.10
C ALA A 84 -11.04 -24.30 -36.92
N ALA A 85 -10.19 -25.21 -36.43
CA ALA A 85 -9.24 -24.93 -35.36
C ALA A 85 -8.10 -24.01 -35.84
N ALA A 86 -7.64 -24.18 -37.09
CA ALA A 86 -6.64 -23.29 -37.68
C ALA A 86 -7.20 -21.86 -37.88
N ALA A 87 -8.46 -21.75 -38.30
CA ALA A 87 -9.15 -20.47 -38.43
C ALA A 87 -9.39 -19.78 -37.08
N GLU A 88 -9.74 -20.55 -36.04
CA GLU A 88 -9.86 -20.05 -34.67
C GLU A 88 -8.52 -19.55 -34.11
N LEU A 89 -7.45 -20.33 -34.31
CA LEU A 89 -6.11 -19.93 -33.89
C LEU A 89 -5.64 -18.67 -34.62
N ALA A 90 -5.82 -18.59 -35.94
CA ALA A 90 -5.49 -17.40 -36.71
C ALA A 90 -6.27 -16.17 -36.22
N LYS A 91 -7.54 -16.35 -35.82
CA LYS A 91 -8.36 -15.28 -35.25
C LYS A 91 -7.83 -14.81 -33.89
N ILE A 92 -7.51 -15.73 -32.97
CA ILE A 92 -6.96 -15.42 -31.64
C ILE A 92 -5.63 -14.67 -31.78
N LEU A 93 -4.73 -15.17 -32.65
CA LEU A 93 -3.43 -14.57 -32.88
C LEU A 93 -3.50 -13.15 -33.47
N GLN A 94 -4.59 -12.82 -34.15
CA GLN A 94 -4.87 -11.49 -34.72
C GLN A 94 -5.71 -10.59 -33.81
N GLU A 95 -6.14 -11.05 -32.62
CA GLU A 95 -6.93 -10.22 -31.72
C GLU A 95 -6.12 -9.01 -31.23
N PRO A 96 -6.71 -7.80 -31.16
CA PRO A 96 -6.00 -6.58 -30.80
C PRO A 96 -5.30 -6.67 -29.44
N HIS A 97 -5.91 -7.34 -28.46
CA HIS A 97 -5.34 -7.52 -27.13
C HIS A 97 -4.16 -8.50 -27.12
N PHE A 98 -4.24 -9.57 -27.91
CA PHE A 98 -3.15 -10.53 -28.04
C PHE A 98 -1.96 -9.90 -28.77
N MET A 99 -2.21 -9.19 -29.88
CA MET A 99 -1.17 -8.45 -30.60
C MET A 99 -0.51 -7.38 -29.73
N SER A 100 -1.30 -6.61 -28.97
CA SER A 100 -0.77 -5.62 -28.03
C SER A 100 0.11 -6.24 -26.94
N LEU A 101 -0.27 -7.43 -26.45
CA LEU A 101 0.52 -8.17 -25.46
C LEU A 101 1.86 -8.63 -26.03
N ILE A 102 1.88 -9.15 -27.26
CA ILE A 102 3.10 -9.60 -27.93
C ILE A 102 4.01 -8.41 -28.30
N GLU A 103 3.44 -7.29 -28.76
CA GLU A 103 4.20 -6.05 -28.98
C GLU A 103 4.80 -5.49 -27.69
N ALA A 104 4.05 -5.52 -26.58
CA ALA A 104 4.54 -5.09 -25.29
C ALA A 104 5.65 -6.02 -24.80
N HIS A 105 5.49 -7.33 -24.96
CA HIS A 105 6.53 -8.31 -24.69
C HIS A 105 7.80 -7.98 -25.46
N ASP A 106 7.74 -7.81 -26.78
CA ASP A 106 8.91 -7.56 -27.63
C ASP A 106 9.60 -6.24 -27.27
N LYS A 107 8.83 -5.18 -26.97
CA LYS A 107 9.39 -3.90 -26.47
C LYS A 107 10.14 -4.05 -25.14
N VAL A 108 9.64 -4.89 -24.24
CA VAL A 108 10.28 -5.18 -22.95
C VAL A 108 11.49 -6.11 -23.14
N ALA A 109 11.36 -7.14 -23.97
CA ALA A 109 12.44 -8.07 -24.30
C ALA A 109 13.63 -7.36 -24.97
N ALA A 110 13.35 -6.46 -25.91
CA ALA A 110 14.34 -5.60 -26.59
C ALA A 110 14.86 -4.46 -25.70
N LYS A 111 14.40 -4.37 -24.44
CA LYS A 111 14.76 -3.32 -23.47
C LYS A 111 14.57 -1.89 -24.01
N CYS A 112 13.59 -1.68 -24.88
CA CYS A 112 13.29 -0.37 -25.46
C CYS A 112 12.72 0.64 -24.43
N TYR A 113 12.60 0.25 -23.16
CA TYR A 113 12.30 1.12 -22.02
C TYR A 113 13.55 1.63 -21.29
N GLU A 114 14.74 1.05 -21.54
CA GLU A 114 16.00 1.58 -21.02
C GLU A 114 16.44 2.76 -21.91
N MET A 115 16.51 3.97 -21.34
CA MET A 115 17.06 5.12 -22.07
C MET A 115 18.49 4.81 -22.51
N PRO A 116 18.84 4.99 -23.80
CA PRO A 116 20.21 4.81 -24.22
C PRO A 116 21.08 5.86 -23.52
N HIS A 117 22.16 5.39 -22.87
CA HIS A 117 23.28 6.26 -22.53
C HIS A 117 23.72 6.98 -23.81
N ALA A 118 23.70 8.32 -23.74
CA ALA A 118 23.91 9.21 -24.86
C ALA A 118 25.15 8.82 -25.68
N THR A 119 24.91 8.29 -26.88
CA THR A 119 25.84 8.46 -28.01
C THR A 119 25.06 9.18 -29.09
N ALA A 120 25.54 10.39 -29.38
CA ALA A 120 25.02 11.24 -30.43
C ALA A 120 25.02 10.46 -31.76
N ASN A 121 23.85 10.36 -32.40
CA ASN A 121 23.71 10.68 -33.82
C ASN A 121 22.25 10.83 -34.21
N SER A 122 22.08 11.73 -35.17
CA SER A 122 20.88 12.38 -35.69
C SER A 122 19.87 11.48 -36.39
N ASN A 123 18.62 11.98 -36.36
CA ASN A 123 17.51 11.80 -37.31
C ASN A 123 16.62 10.56 -37.18
N VAL A 124 15.50 10.72 -36.46
CA VAL A 124 14.18 10.22 -36.91
C VAL A 124 13.11 11.26 -36.58
N LEU A 125 12.43 11.75 -37.62
CA LEU A 125 11.23 12.58 -37.52
C LEU A 125 10.10 11.76 -36.87
N LEU A 126 9.57 12.24 -35.75
CA LEU A 126 8.24 11.89 -35.27
C LEU A 126 7.34 13.11 -35.49
N THR A 127 6.43 12.95 -36.44
CA THR A 127 5.30 13.82 -36.72
C THR A 127 4.41 13.93 -35.49
N SER A 128 4.58 14.99 -34.71
CA SER A 128 3.52 15.51 -33.85
C SER A 128 2.80 16.63 -34.58
N SER A 129 1.48 16.55 -34.51
CA SER A 129 0.52 17.41 -35.16
C SER A 129 0.75 18.89 -34.85
N LEU A 130 0.65 19.70 -35.92
CA LEU A 130 0.78 21.15 -35.97
C LEU A 130 0.16 21.91 -34.78
N MET A 131 1.02 22.49 -33.93
CA MET A 131 0.82 23.79 -33.28
C MET A 131 2.10 24.60 -33.49
N PRO A 132 2.05 25.94 -33.70
CA PRO A 132 3.25 26.70 -34.01
C PRO A 132 4.27 26.61 -32.87
N ALA A 133 5.50 26.21 -33.20
CA ALA A 133 6.60 25.99 -32.24
C ALA A 133 7.07 27.25 -31.48
N ASP A 134 6.38 28.39 -31.65
CA ASP A 134 6.75 29.71 -31.10
C ASP A 134 5.63 30.38 -30.29
N ALA A 135 4.60 29.65 -29.86
CA ALA A 135 3.53 30.21 -29.04
C ALA A 135 4.03 30.52 -27.61
N VAL A 136 4.50 31.74 -27.41
CA VAL A 136 4.99 32.25 -26.13
C VAL A 136 3.82 32.58 -25.19
N ARG A 137 3.90 32.12 -23.93
CA ARG A 137 2.95 32.42 -22.86
C ARG A 137 3.50 33.49 -21.93
N MET A 138 2.71 34.53 -21.69
CA MET A 138 3.00 35.54 -20.67
C MET A 138 2.34 35.13 -19.35
N ILE A 139 3.12 35.05 -18.28
CA ILE A 139 2.65 34.64 -16.95
C ILE A 139 2.96 35.75 -15.95
N GLY A 140 1.93 36.24 -15.25
CA GLY A 140 2.09 37.17 -14.14
C GLY A 140 2.12 36.43 -12.80
N ILE A 141 3.21 36.50 -12.06
CA ILE A 141 3.40 35.86 -10.75
C ILE A 141 3.54 36.94 -9.69
N GLN A 142 2.95 36.70 -8.52
CA GLN A 142 3.09 37.60 -7.37
C GLN A 142 4.15 37.05 -6.40
N LYS A 143 5.25 37.80 -6.22
CA LYS A 143 6.39 37.44 -5.34
C LYS A 143 6.47 38.38 -4.14
N ARG A 144 6.57 37.82 -2.92
CA ARG A 144 6.88 38.59 -1.72
C ARG A 144 8.38 38.89 -1.65
N ALA A 145 8.74 40.06 -1.12
CA ALA A 145 10.15 40.45 -0.99
C ALA A 145 10.90 39.44 -0.10
N GLY A 146 12.09 39.00 -0.55
CA GLY A 146 12.92 38.01 0.15
C GLY A 146 12.46 36.54 0.06
N GLU A 147 11.25 36.25 -0.41
CA GLU A 147 10.76 34.87 -0.56
C GLU A 147 11.16 34.30 -1.94
N PRO A 148 11.75 33.10 -2.00
CA PRO A 148 12.05 32.45 -3.29
C PRO A 148 10.75 31.99 -3.97
N LEU A 149 10.76 31.94 -5.30
CA LEU A 149 9.62 31.40 -6.07
C LEU A 149 9.44 29.89 -5.88
N GLY A 150 10.45 29.20 -5.34
CA GLY A 150 10.43 27.75 -5.15
C GLY A 150 10.52 26.97 -6.45
N VAL A 151 11.29 27.46 -7.41
CA VAL A 151 11.62 26.77 -8.66
C VAL A 151 13.13 26.58 -8.76
N THR A 152 13.55 25.46 -9.34
CA THR A 152 14.95 25.24 -9.71
C THR A 152 15.09 25.24 -11.22
N PHE A 153 16.26 25.67 -11.70
CA PHE A 153 16.54 25.79 -13.13
C PHE A 153 17.69 24.88 -13.53
N ARG A 154 17.67 24.45 -14.79
CA ARG A 154 18.80 23.81 -15.45
C ARG A 154 18.98 24.40 -16.84
N VAL A 155 20.18 24.29 -17.38
CA VAL A 155 20.48 24.72 -18.76
C VAL A 155 20.42 23.49 -19.65
N GLU A 156 19.53 23.49 -20.63
CA GLU A 156 19.48 22.47 -21.69
C GLU A 156 19.64 23.15 -23.04
N GLN A 157 20.63 22.74 -23.85
CA GLN A 157 20.90 23.31 -25.17
C GLN A 157 21.06 24.85 -25.19
N GLY A 158 21.54 25.43 -24.08
CA GLY A 158 21.69 26.89 -23.94
C GLY A 158 20.44 27.62 -23.46
N GLU A 159 19.33 26.91 -23.24
CA GLU A 159 18.06 27.45 -22.78
C GLU A 159 17.85 27.23 -21.28
N MET A 160 17.21 28.21 -20.62
CA MET A 160 16.89 28.13 -19.19
C MET A 160 15.57 27.41 -18.96
N VAL A 161 15.67 26.16 -18.51
CA VAL A 161 14.54 25.24 -18.32
C VAL A 161 14.20 25.10 -16.84
N ILE A 162 12.91 25.10 -16.51
CA ILE A 162 12.42 24.78 -15.16
C ILE A 162 12.68 23.30 -14.88
N ALA A 163 13.56 23.02 -13.93
CA ALA A 163 13.97 21.68 -13.58
C ALA A 163 13.06 21.02 -12.53
N ARG A 164 12.64 21.80 -11.52
CA ARG A 164 11.75 21.33 -10.44
C ARG A 164 10.94 22.50 -9.90
N ILE A 165 9.74 22.20 -9.41
CA ILE A 165 8.90 23.12 -8.63
C ILE A 165 8.80 22.53 -7.22
N LEU A 166 9.12 23.32 -6.21
CA LEU A 166 9.07 22.91 -4.81
C LEU A 166 7.64 22.96 -4.31
N HIS A 167 7.18 21.87 -3.72
CA HIS A 167 5.82 21.74 -3.19
C HIS A 167 5.54 22.78 -2.08
N GLY A 168 4.38 23.42 -2.09
CA GLY A 168 3.99 24.49 -1.17
C GLY A 168 4.54 25.88 -1.53
N SER A 169 5.39 25.99 -2.54
CA SER A 169 5.90 27.28 -3.04
C SER A 169 4.79 28.15 -3.64
N SER A 170 5.09 29.43 -3.89
CA SER A 170 4.15 30.34 -4.56
C SER A 170 3.79 29.86 -5.97
N ILE A 171 4.75 29.27 -6.68
CA ILE A 171 4.55 28.72 -8.01
C ILE A 171 3.70 27.44 -7.97
N ASP A 172 3.99 26.53 -7.03
CA ASP A 172 3.21 25.29 -6.85
C ASP A 172 1.73 25.59 -6.56
N ARG A 173 1.46 26.58 -5.69
CA ARG A 173 0.09 27.00 -5.35
C ARG A 173 -0.66 27.67 -6.50
N GLN A 174 0.04 28.30 -7.44
CA GLN A 174 -0.57 29.00 -8.57
C GLN A 174 -0.76 28.09 -9.79
N GLY A 175 0.04 27.03 -9.94
CA GLY A 175 -0.08 26.06 -11.03
C GLY A 175 0.12 26.64 -12.43
N MET A 176 0.76 27.80 -12.55
CA MET A 176 0.91 28.51 -13.84
C MET A 176 2.17 28.11 -14.61
N LEU A 177 3.18 27.58 -13.92
CA LEU A 177 4.43 27.08 -14.51
C LEU A 177 4.52 25.57 -14.31
N HIS A 178 5.16 24.90 -15.27
CA HIS A 178 5.39 23.46 -15.23
C HIS A 178 6.88 23.15 -15.37
N THR A 179 7.29 21.99 -14.85
CA THR A 179 8.60 21.43 -15.16
C THR A 179 8.75 21.24 -16.67
N GLY A 180 9.89 21.67 -17.21
CA GLY A 180 10.15 21.68 -18.65
C GLY A 180 9.90 23.03 -19.33
N ASP A 181 9.15 23.96 -18.72
CA ASP A 181 8.94 25.29 -19.32
C ASP A 181 10.27 26.04 -19.46
N ILE A 182 10.43 26.76 -20.58
CA ILE A 182 11.63 27.55 -20.88
C ILE A 182 11.36 29.01 -20.57
N ILE A 183 12.17 29.64 -19.72
CA ILE A 183 12.04 31.07 -19.40
C ILE A 183 12.88 31.88 -20.37
N ARG A 184 12.22 32.73 -21.17
CA ARG A 184 12.88 33.64 -22.12
C ARG A 184 13.11 35.02 -21.57
N GLU A 185 12.14 35.57 -20.85
CA GLU A 185 12.23 36.91 -20.27
C GLU A 185 11.64 36.97 -18.87
N VAL A 186 12.25 37.80 -18.01
CA VAL A 186 11.72 38.19 -16.69
C VAL A 186 11.61 39.70 -16.65
N ASN A 187 10.41 40.24 -16.45
CA ASN A 187 10.12 41.67 -16.44
C ASN A 187 10.69 42.41 -17.67
N GLY A 188 10.61 41.77 -18.84
CA GLY A 188 11.12 42.32 -20.12
C GLY A 188 12.64 42.25 -20.30
N ARG A 189 13.39 41.67 -19.34
CA ARG A 189 14.82 41.38 -19.51
C ARG A 189 15.00 39.96 -20.03
N GLN A 190 15.79 39.80 -21.09
CA GLN A 190 16.13 38.48 -21.62
C GLN A 190 16.93 37.67 -20.60
N VAL A 191 16.60 36.39 -20.52
CA VAL A 191 17.28 35.42 -19.67
C VAL A 191 18.39 34.76 -20.50
N GLY A 192 19.63 34.90 -20.04
CA GLY A 192 20.78 34.21 -20.62
C GLY A 192 20.92 32.77 -20.13
N SER A 193 21.97 32.08 -20.60
CA SER A 193 22.25 30.67 -20.25
C SER A 193 22.91 30.48 -18.88
N ASN A 194 22.96 31.51 -18.03
CA ASN A 194 23.60 31.46 -16.71
C ASN A 194 22.54 31.40 -15.59
N PRO A 195 22.38 30.25 -14.90
CA PRO A 195 21.41 30.11 -13.82
C PRO A 195 21.62 31.06 -12.65
N CYS A 196 22.87 31.42 -12.35
CA CYS A 196 23.20 32.33 -11.23
C CYS A 196 22.65 33.73 -11.48
N GLU A 197 22.78 34.25 -12.71
CA GLU A 197 22.25 35.56 -13.10
C GLU A 197 20.72 35.60 -13.01
N LEU A 198 20.04 34.53 -13.44
CA LEU A 198 18.58 34.43 -13.31
C LEU A 198 18.15 34.38 -11.84
N GLN A 199 18.89 33.64 -11.00
CA GLN A 199 18.62 33.58 -9.57
C GLN A 199 18.81 34.93 -8.87
N GLU A 200 19.84 35.68 -9.23
CA GLU A 200 20.05 37.05 -8.74
C GLU A 200 18.92 37.99 -9.19
N LEU A 201 18.57 37.94 -10.48
CA LEU A 201 17.48 38.74 -11.04
C LEU A 201 16.15 38.47 -10.34
N LEU A 202 15.82 37.21 -10.09
CA LEU A 202 14.59 36.83 -9.40
C LEU A 202 14.64 37.14 -7.90
N ARG A 203 15.82 37.11 -7.27
CA ARG A 203 15.99 37.46 -5.85
C ARG A 203 15.58 38.90 -5.59
N ASP A 204 16.05 39.81 -6.43
CA ASP A 204 15.84 41.26 -6.30
C ASP A 204 14.43 41.70 -6.73
N CYS A 205 13.71 40.87 -7.49
CA CYS A 205 12.32 41.15 -7.85
C CYS A 205 11.37 40.98 -6.64
N SER A 206 10.41 41.89 -6.51
CA SER A 206 9.28 41.76 -5.57
C SER A 206 8.02 42.41 -6.17
N GLY A 207 6.84 41.97 -5.73
CA GLY A 207 5.57 42.39 -6.32
C GLY A 207 5.19 41.54 -7.54
N SER A 208 4.63 42.18 -8.57
CA SER A 208 4.20 41.50 -9.80
C SER A 208 5.39 41.26 -10.72
N ILE A 209 5.68 40.00 -11.01
CA ILE A 209 6.72 39.54 -11.93
C ILE A 209 6.03 39.03 -13.18
N THR A 210 6.48 39.50 -14.34
CA THR A 210 5.99 38.98 -15.62
C THR A 210 7.05 38.09 -16.24
N LEU A 211 6.71 36.83 -16.50
CA LEU A 211 7.56 35.87 -17.18
C LEU A 211 7.05 35.66 -18.59
N LYS A 212 7.99 35.61 -19.54
CA LYS A 212 7.74 35.15 -20.90
C LYS A 212 8.28 33.74 -21.03
N VAL A 213 7.39 32.77 -21.16
CA VAL A 213 7.77 31.36 -21.19
C VAL A 213 7.40 30.70 -22.50
N LEU A 214 8.26 29.80 -22.96
CA LEU A 214 7.96 28.82 -23.98
C LEU A 214 7.45 27.56 -23.26
N PRO A 215 6.15 27.25 -23.33
CA PRO A 215 5.60 26.08 -22.67
C PRO A 215 6.21 24.82 -23.28
N SER A 216 6.69 23.92 -22.44
CA SER A 216 7.08 22.60 -22.92
C SER A 216 5.81 21.80 -23.15
N TYR A 217 5.38 21.64 -24.41
CA TYR A 217 4.30 20.72 -24.81
C TYR A 217 4.70 19.23 -24.68
N ARG A 218 5.66 18.92 -23.81
CA ARG A 218 5.84 17.57 -23.31
C ARG A 218 4.94 17.49 -22.09
N ASP A 219 3.84 16.76 -22.22
CA ASP A 219 3.17 16.16 -21.07
C ASP A 219 4.20 15.24 -20.38
N THR A 220 5.11 15.81 -19.59
CA THR A 220 5.77 15.06 -18.53
C THR A 220 4.65 14.81 -17.52
N PRO A 221 4.14 13.56 -17.39
CA PRO A 221 3.17 13.27 -16.36
C PRO A 221 3.75 13.77 -15.04
N ALA A 222 2.94 14.52 -14.29
CA ALA A 222 3.34 14.93 -12.96
C ALA A 222 3.87 13.68 -12.23
N PRO A 223 5.02 13.77 -11.53
CA PRO A 223 5.54 12.63 -10.81
C PRO A 223 4.41 12.06 -9.94
N PRO A 224 4.18 10.74 -9.96
CA PRO A 224 3.04 10.15 -9.29
C PRO A 224 3.04 10.59 -7.82
N GLN A 225 1.95 11.21 -7.39
CA GLN A 225 1.80 11.63 -6.00
C GLN A 225 1.65 10.37 -5.15
N VAL A 226 2.65 10.09 -4.32
CA VAL A 226 2.63 8.92 -3.46
C VAL A 226 2.13 9.33 -2.08
N TYR A 227 0.97 8.81 -1.69
CA TYR A 227 0.44 8.97 -0.34
C TYR A 227 0.59 7.68 0.45
N LEU A 228 1.13 7.77 1.65
CA LEU A 228 1.35 6.65 2.54
C LEU A 228 0.57 6.83 3.84
N LYS A 229 -0.01 5.73 4.33
CA LYS A 229 -0.59 5.59 5.66
C LYS A 229 0.36 4.75 6.52
N PRO A 230 0.99 5.30 7.58
CA PRO A 230 1.85 4.54 8.48
C PRO A 230 1.04 3.70 9.46
N HIS A 231 1.53 2.50 9.76
CA HIS A 231 0.94 1.60 10.76
C HIS A 231 1.66 1.63 12.11
N PHE A 232 2.49 2.65 12.36
CA PHE A 232 3.24 2.88 13.59
C PHE A 232 3.32 4.36 13.92
N ASN A 233 3.67 4.68 15.17
CA ASN A 233 3.92 6.05 15.60
C ASN A 233 5.40 6.37 15.44
N TYR A 234 5.71 7.59 15.00
CA TYR A 234 7.08 8.05 14.86
C TYR A 234 7.29 9.38 15.60
N ASN A 235 8.30 9.40 16.47
CA ASN A 235 8.75 10.60 17.16
C ASN A 235 10.24 10.86 16.85
N PRO A 236 10.57 11.89 16.06
CA PRO A 236 11.95 12.19 15.69
C PRO A 236 12.81 12.64 16.88
N ALA A 237 12.21 13.20 17.94
CA ALA A 237 12.97 13.62 19.13
C ALA A 237 13.64 12.44 19.84
N THR A 238 13.00 11.28 19.82
CA THR A 238 13.49 10.02 20.43
C THR A 238 14.37 9.20 19.50
N ASP A 239 14.48 9.59 18.22
CA ASP A 239 15.24 8.85 17.23
C ASP A 239 16.70 9.28 17.23
N ASN A 240 17.61 8.35 17.50
CA ASN A 240 19.05 8.63 17.51
C ASN A 240 19.71 8.41 16.14
N LEU A 241 18.99 7.83 15.18
CA LEU A 241 19.48 7.58 13.82
C LEU A 241 19.12 8.72 12.86
N ILE A 242 18.25 9.64 13.26
CA ILE A 242 17.85 10.77 12.41
C ILE A 242 19.03 11.75 12.23
N PRO A 243 19.32 12.18 10.99
CA PRO A 243 20.44 13.10 10.74
C PRO A 243 20.28 14.46 11.43
N CYS A 244 19.05 14.96 11.53
CA CYS A 244 18.71 16.23 12.16
C CYS A 244 17.31 16.11 12.78
N LYS A 245 17.21 16.23 14.11
CA LYS A 245 15.96 16.02 14.85
C LYS A 245 14.91 17.08 14.53
N GLU A 246 15.37 18.30 14.30
CA GLU A 246 14.57 19.47 13.96
C GLU A 246 13.92 19.35 12.57
N ALA A 247 14.56 18.61 11.67
CA ALA A 247 14.04 18.31 10.33
C ALA A 247 13.08 17.11 10.33
N GLY A 248 12.90 16.41 11.45
CA GLY A 248 12.05 15.22 11.52
C GLY A 248 10.56 15.54 11.53
N LEU A 249 9.78 14.77 10.77
CA LEU A 249 8.32 14.87 10.74
C LEU A 249 7.72 13.82 11.69
N ALA A 250 7.21 14.25 12.84
CA ALA A 250 6.47 13.38 13.74
C ALA A 250 5.11 12.98 13.14
N PHE A 251 4.72 11.70 13.27
CA PHE A 251 3.41 11.22 12.85
C PHE A 251 2.86 10.14 13.77
N SER A 252 1.54 10.02 13.75
CA SER A 252 0.81 8.96 14.42
C SER A 252 0.38 7.91 13.42
N LYS A 253 0.20 6.69 13.91
CA LYS A 253 -0.42 5.59 13.15
C LYS A 253 -1.75 6.06 12.56
N GLY A 254 -1.91 5.87 11.26
CA GLY A 254 -3.12 6.25 10.52
C GLY A 254 -3.09 7.66 9.91
N ASP A 255 -2.09 8.49 10.21
CA ASP A 255 -1.87 9.77 9.52
C ASP A 255 -1.71 9.54 8.01
N ILE A 256 -1.99 10.53 7.17
CA ILE A 256 -1.69 10.45 5.72
C ILE A 256 -0.50 11.34 5.40
N LEU A 257 0.54 10.72 4.85
CA LEU A 257 1.80 11.34 4.48
C LEU A 257 1.90 11.44 2.96
N HIS A 258 2.13 12.64 2.44
CA HIS A 258 2.50 12.84 1.04
C HIS A 258 4.02 12.72 0.93
N VAL A 259 4.51 11.70 0.24
CA VAL A 259 5.94 11.48 0.05
C VAL A 259 6.44 12.28 -1.15
N VAL A 260 7.34 13.20 -0.89
CA VAL A 260 7.90 14.13 -1.88
C VAL A 260 9.20 13.58 -2.50
N ASN A 261 10.02 12.88 -1.70
CA ASN A 261 11.28 12.31 -2.16
C ASN A 261 11.61 10.99 -1.44
N LYS A 262 12.01 9.97 -2.22
CA LYS A 262 12.45 8.64 -1.77
C LYS A 262 13.90 8.30 -2.14
N GLU A 263 14.69 9.28 -2.62
CA GLU A 263 16.07 9.08 -3.10
C GLU A 263 17.00 8.52 -2.01
N ASP A 264 16.86 8.98 -0.76
CA ASP A 264 17.62 8.41 0.36
C ASP A 264 16.97 7.09 0.82
N PRO A 265 17.73 5.99 0.87
CA PRO A 265 17.21 4.66 1.18
C PRO A 265 16.77 4.48 2.64
N ASN A 266 17.17 5.38 3.54
CA ASN A 266 16.86 5.33 4.97
C ASN A 266 15.87 6.42 5.40
N TRP A 267 15.91 7.61 4.78
CA TRP A 267 15.16 8.80 5.18
C TRP A 267 14.40 9.43 4.03
N TRP A 268 13.07 9.32 4.03
CA TRP A 268 12.24 9.95 3.02
C TRP A 268 11.85 11.36 3.42
N GLN A 269 11.61 12.23 2.44
CA GLN A 269 11.00 13.54 2.66
C GLN A 269 9.50 13.42 2.43
N ALA A 270 8.72 13.79 3.44
CA ALA A 270 7.27 13.76 3.39
C ALA A 270 6.67 14.98 4.08
N CYS A 271 5.39 15.25 3.82
CA CYS A 271 4.59 16.20 4.58
C CYS A 271 3.24 15.58 4.96
N LYS A 272 2.61 16.07 6.02
CA LYS A 272 1.22 15.68 6.33
C LYS A 272 0.28 16.38 5.36
N VAL A 273 -0.71 15.65 4.84
CA VAL A 273 -1.72 16.21 3.94
C VAL A 273 -2.47 17.39 4.59
N VAL A 274 -2.62 17.37 5.91
CA VAL A 274 -3.23 18.46 6.68
C VAL A 274 -2.13 19.30 7.34
N GLY A 275 -1.82 20.47 6.77
CA GLY A 275 -1.06 21.54 7.43
C GLY A 275 0.43 21.29 7.69
N GLY A 276 1.07 20.34 6.98
CA GLY A 276 2.46 19.97 7.26
C GLY A 276 3.50 20.69 6.42
N ALA A 277 4.54 21.23 7.08
CA ALA A 277 5.83 21.46 6.44
C ALA A 277 6.49 20.13 6.07
N THR A 278 7.35 20.13 5.05
CA THR A 278 8.14 18.94 4.67
C THR A 278 9.15 18.62 5.76
N GLY A 279 9.26 17.34 6.12
CA GLY A 279 10.27 16.84 7.04
C GLY A 279 10.67 15.40 6.73
N LEU A 280 11.66 14.90 7.47
CA LEU A 280 12.22 13.57 7.32
C LEU A 280 11.37 12.54 8.05
N VAL A 281 11.06 11.45 7.37
CA VAL A 281 10.41 10.25 7.92
C VAL A 281 11.28 9.03 7.65
N PRO A 282 11.28 8.03 8.54
CA PRO A 282 12.01 6.79 8.28
C PRO A 282 11.42 6.09 7.06
N SER A 283 12.27 5.70 6.12
CA SER A 283 11.90 4.87 4.98
C SER A 283 11.34 3.52 5.43
N GLN A 284 10.62 2.86 4.53
CA GLN A 284 10.20 1.48 4.74
C GLN A 284 11.38 0.56 5.08
N PHE A 285 12.48 0.67 4.34
CA PHE A 285 13.68 -0.15 4.53
C PHE A 285 14.33 0.05 5.91
N LEU A 286 14.42 1.29 6.39
CA LEU A 286 14.97 1.58 7.72
C LEU A 286 14.10 0.97 8.83
N GLU A 287 12.78 1.07 8.70
CA GLU A 287 11.86 0.56 9.71
C GLU A 287 11.76 -0.98 9.69
N GLU A 288 11.83 -1.61 8.51
CA GLU A 288 11.97 -3.06 8.39
C GLU A 288 13.24 -3.56 9.09
N LYS A 289 14.38 -2.87 8.89
CA LYS A 289 15.62 -3.17 9.62
C LYS A 289 15.45 -3.06 11.13
N ARG A 290 14.81 -2.00 11.63
CA ARG A 290 14.56 -1.82 13.07
C ARG A 290 13.73 -2.97 13.65
N LYS A 291 12.71 -3.42 12.93
CA LYS A 291 11.83 -4.50 13.38
C LYS A 291 12.39 -5.90 13.17
N ALA A 292 13.37 -6.09 12.29
CA ALA A 292 14.06 -7.37 12.11
C ALA A 292 14.85 -7.80 13.37
N PHE A 293 15.28 -6.85 14.20
CA PHE A 293 16.04 -7.12 15.44
C PHE A 293 15.17 -7.22 16.70
N VAL A 294 13.85 -7.04 16.59
CA VAL A 294 12.91 -7.19 17.73
C VAL A 294 12.45 -8.64 17.84
N ARG A 295 12.63 -9.24 19.01
CA ARG A 295 12.14 -10.60 19.32
C ARG A 295 10.62 -10.59 19.19
N ARG A 296 10.07 -11.34 18.23
CA ARG A 296 8.61 -11.45 18.04
C ARG A 296 8.03 -12.36 19.12
N ASP A 297 6.88 -11.96 19.68
CA ASP A 297 6.13 -12.80 20.62
C ASP A 297 5.74 -14.12 19.93
N TRP A 298 5.99 -15.25 20.59
CA TRP A 298 5.81 -16.60 20.03
C TRP A 298 4.35 -17.05 19.94
N ASP A 299 3.40 -16.20 20.34
CA ASP A 299 1.97 -16.52 20.49
C ASP A 299 1.12 -16.20 19.25
N THR A 300 1.70 -15.61 18.21
CA THR A 300 1.04 -15.41 16.92
C THR A 300 1.11 -16.69 16.10
N SER A 301 -0.01 -17.10 15.50
CA SER A 301 -0.06 -18.29 14.65
C SER A 301 1.03 -18.22 13.56
N ASP A 302 1.57 -19.37 13.12
CA ASP A 302 2.68 -19.39 12.13
C ASP A 302 2.35 -18.61 10.84
N PHE A 303 1.06 -18.40 10.53
CA PHE A 303 0.58 -17.59 9.41
C PHE A 303 0.59 -16.07 9.65
N ASP A 304 0.53 -15.59 10.89
CA ASP A 304 0.66 -14.16 11.24
C ASP A 304 2.14 -13.73 11.33
N ARG A 305 3.06 -14.69 11.22
CA ARG A 305 4.48 -14.53 11.53
C ARG A 305 5.24 -13.67 10.51
N TYR A 306 4.70 -13.44 9.32
CA TYR A 306 5.41 -12.83 8.19
C TYR A 306 4.87 -11.46 7.73
N GLU A 307 3.76 -10.98 8.30
CA GLU A 307 3.13 -9.73 7.84
C GLU A 307 3.67 -8.52 8.62
N LEU A 308 4.48 -7.71 7.93
CA LEU A 308 5.11 -6.50 8.47
C LEU A 308 4.66 -5.29 7.67
N GLN A 309 3.41 -4.88 7.85
CA GLN A 309 2.90 -3.68 7.19
C GLN A 309 3.42 -2.43 7.93
N ILE A 310 4.38 -1.71 7.33
CA ILE A 310 4.96 -0.46 7.87
C ILE A 310 4.17 0.75 7.37
N TYR A 311 4.09 0.85 6.04
CA TYR A 311 3.34 1.86 5.30
C TYR A 311 2.39 1.14 4.35
N GLU A 312 1.22 1.73 4.13
CA GLU A 312 0.26 1.33 3.10
C GLU A 312 0.14 2.48 2.10
N GLU A 313 0.33 2.20 0.82
CA GLU A 313 0.12 3.20 -0.22
C GLU A 313 -1.37 3.39 -0.43
N VAL A 314 -1.83 4.64 -0.38
CA VAL A 314 -3.25 4.98 -0.41
C VAL A 314 -3.59 6.00 -1.50
N ALA A 315 -4.80 5.91 -2.03
CA ALA A 315 -5.40 6.88 -2.93
C ALA A 315 -6.61 7.55 -2.27
N LYS A 316 -6.82 8.83 -2.56
CA LYS A 316 -7.99 9.57 -2.10
C LYS A 316 -9.12 9.39 -3.10
N MET A 317 -10.20 8.77 -2.65
CA MET A 317 -11.41 8.55 -3.43
C MET A 317 -12.51 9.54 -3.00
N PRO A 318 -13.40 9.97 -3.92
CA PRO A 318 -14.61 10.70 -3.55
C PRO A 318 -15.47 9.88 -2.57
N PRO A 319 -16.42 10.49 -1.86
CA PRO A 319 -17.31 9.75 -0.96
C PRO A 319 -18.02 8.60 -1.69
N PHE A 320 -18.01 7.41 -1.10
CA PHE A 320 -18.61 6.22 -1.69
C PHE A 320 -19.07 5.22 -0.62
N GLN A 321 -20.02 4.36 -0.97
CA GLN A 321 -20.50 3.31 -0.10
C GLN A 321 -19.52 2.13 -0.09
N ARG A 322 -19.10 1.70 1.10
CA ARG A 322 -18.32 0.47 1.28
C ARG A 322 -19.19 -0.74 1.02
N LYS A 323 -18.63 -1.75 0.34
CA LYS A 323 -19.33 -3.02 0.08
C LYS A 323 -19.52 -3.82 1.38
N THR A 324 -18.54 -3.79 2.27
CA THR A 324 -18.59 -4.52 3.55
C THR A 324 -18.24 -3.64 4.75
N LEU A 325 -18.91 -3.89 5.88
CA LEU A 325 -18.60 -3.34 7.20
C LEU A 325 -18.22 -4.51 8.11
N ILE A 326 -16.97 -4.54 8.58
CA ILE A 326 -16.46 -5.67 9.35
C ILE A 326 -16.28 -5.24 10.81
N LEU A 327 -16.95 -5.95 11.72
CA LEU A 327 -16.84 -5.77 13.16
C LEU A 327 -15.93 -6.85 13.77
N ILE A 328 -14.72 -6.44 14.17
CA ILE A 328 -13.72 -7.31 14.80
C ILE A 328 -13.65 -7.05 16.29
N GLY A 329 -13.42 -8.07 17.11
CA GLY A 329 -13.36 -7.92 18.56
C GLY A 329 -13.52 -9.26 19.27
N ALA A 330 -13.20 -9.28 20.57
CA ALA A 330 -13.31 -10.50 21.36
C ALA A 330 -14.76 -11.03 21.44
N GLN A 331 -14.91 -12.30 21.80
CA GLN A 331 -16.25 -12.86 22.02
C GLN A 331 -16.91 -12.16 23.20
N GLY A 332 -18.18 -11.76 23.06
CA GLY A 332 -18.93 -11.10 24.14
C GLY A 332 -18.79 -9.58 24.22
N VAL A 333 -17.96 -8.93 23.40
CA VAL A 333 -17.78 -7.46 23.41
C VAL A 333 -18.94 -6.66 22.78
N GLY A 334 -20.02 -7.31 22.34
CA GLY A 334 -21.21 -6.63 21.80
C GLY A 334 -21.26 -6.43 20.27
N ARG A 335 -20.37 -7.08 19.49
CA ARG A 335 -20.35 -7.00 18.01
C ARG A 335 -21.71 -7.31 17.38
N ARG A 336 -22.33 -8.41 17.78
CA ARG A 336 -23.64 -8.85 17.28
C ARG A 336 -24.76 -7.85 17.60
N SER A 337 -24.73 -7.25 18.80
CA SER A 337 -25.72 -6.25 19.22
C SER A 337 -25.63 -4.99 18.36
N LEU A 338 -24.41 -4.49 18.11
CA LEU A 338 -24.18 -3.33 17.23
C LEU A 338 -24.60 -3.63 15.79
N LYS A 339 -24.21 -4.80 15.25
CA LYS A 339 -24.62 -5.28 13.93
C LYS A 339 -26.14 -5.30 13.77
N ASN A 340 -26.84 -5.99 14.66
CA ASN A 340 -28.28 -6.16 14.57
C ASN A 340 -29.00 -4.80 14.67
N ARG A 341 -28.52 -3.90 15.52
CA ARG A 341 -29.09 -2.56 15.66
C ARG A 341 -28.94 -1.74 14.38
N LEU A 342 -27.78 -1.79 13.70
CA LEU A 342 -27.59 -1.11 12.41
C LEU A 342 -28.55 -1.64 11.35
N ILE A 343 -28.72 -2.96 11.25
CA ILE A 343 -29.61 -3.60 10.28
C ILE A 343 -31.07 -3.21 10.55
N VAL A 344 -31.52 -3.24 11.80
CA VAL A 344 -32.90 -2.85 12.18
C VAL A 344 -33.16 -1.38 11.89
N MET A 345 -32.18 -0.50 12.12
CA MET A 345 -32.33 0.93 11.86
C MET A 345 -32.38 1.28 10.37
N ASN A 346 -31.70 0.53 9.51
CA ASN A 346 -31.74 0.77 8.07
C ASN A 346 -31.66 -0.53 7.25
N PRO A 347 -32.76 -1.31 7.17
CA PRO A 347 -32.77 -2.63 6.52
C PRO A 347 -32.62 -2.56 4.99
N LEU A 348 -32.88 -1.39 4.39
CA LEU A 348 -32.66 -1.14 2.97
C LEU A 348 -31.18 -0.92 2.64
N ARG A 349 -30.37 -0.49 3.61
CA ARG A 349 -28.94 -0.20 3.40
C ARG A 349 -28.04 -1.31 3.90
N TYR A 350 -28.40 -1.95 5.00
CA TYR A 350 -27.56 -2.92 5.67
C TYR A 350 -28.19 -4.30 5.64
N SER A 351 -27.35 -5.31 5.41
CA SER A 351 -27.73 -6.70 5.59
C SER A 351 -26.55 -7.51 6.09
N THR A 352 -26.78 -8.77 6.40
CA THR A 352 -25.74 -9.71 6.86
C THR A 352 -25.96 -11.05 6.18
N THR A 353 -24.91 -11.87 6.15
CA THR A 353 -24.98 -13.22 5.61
C THR A 353 -25.73 -14.15 6.55
N VAL A 354 -26.48 -15.11 6.00
CA VAL A 354 -27.03 -16.22 6.77
C VAL A 354 -25.99 -17.33 6.83
N PRO A 355 -25.50 -17.71 8.03
CA PRO A 355 -24.49 -18.76 8.16
C PRO A 355 -25.04 -20.14 7.79
N PHE A 356 -24.17 -21.01 7.32
CA PHE A 356 -24.48 -22.41 7.01
C PHE A 356 -24.21 -23.31 8.21
N THR A 357 -24.98 -24.38 8.36
CA THR A 357 -24.71 -25.43 9.33
C THR A 357 -25.05 -26.82 8.83
N SER A 358 -24.28 -27.81 9.28
CA SER A 358 -24.58 -29.24 9.05
C SER A 358 -25.57 -29.82 10.06
N ARG A 359 -25.98 -29.03 11.06
CA ARG A 359 -26.95 -29.45 12.07
C ARG A 359 -28.33 -29.60 11.44
N ARG A 360 -29.12 -30.55 11.92
CA ARG A 360 -30.54 -30.64 11.52
C ARG A 360 -31.36 -29.44 12.02
N PRO A 361 -32.31 -28.91 11.22
CA PRO A 361 -33.21 -27.85 11.66
C PRO A 361 -34.07 -28.31 12.85
N ARG A 362 -34.32 -27.42 13.80
CA ARG A 362 -35.32 -27.61 14.87
C ARG A 362 -36.73 -27.32 14.32
N GLU A 363 -37.77 -27.77 15.03
CA GLU A 363 -39.17 -27.62 14.59
C GLU A 363 -39.57 -26.18 14.25
N GLU A 364 -39.00 -25.18 14.94
CA GLU A 364 -39.30 -23.77 14.73
C GLU A 364 -38.34 -23.06 13.77
N GLU A 365 -37.28 -23.74 13.32
CA GLU A 365 -36.27 -23.14 12.46
C GLU A 365 -36.63 -23.31 10.98
N LYS A 366 -36.63 -22.20 10.26
CA LYS A 366 -36.79 -22.19 8.80
C LYS A 366 -35.45 -22.03 8.12
N ASP A 367 -35.24 -22.81 7.06
CA ASP A 367 -34.06 -22.71 6.21
C ASP A 367 -33.96 -21.32 5.57
N GLY A 368 -32.74 -20.79 5.50
CA GLY A 368 -32.44 -19.46 4.95
C GLY A 368 -32.83 -18.28 5.85
N HIS A 369 -33.32 -18.53 7.08
CA HIS A 369 -33.65 -17.45 8.01
C HIS A 369 -32.53 -17.19 9.02
N ASN A 370 -32.33 -18.13 9.96
CA ASN A 370 -31.25 -18.04 10.95
C ASN A 370 -30.00 -18.82 10.50
N TYR A 371 -30.22 -19.90 9.77
CA TYR A 371 -29.19 -20.76 9.19
C TYR A 371 -29.64 -21.28 7.83
N CYS A 372 -28.68 -21.53 6.96
CA CYS A 372 -28.84 -22.38 5.79
C CYS A 372 -28.40 -23.80 6.18
N PHE A 373 -29.30 -24.77 6.09
CA PHE A 373 -29.03 -26.14 6.50
C PHE A 373 -28.50 -26.94 5.31
N ALA A 374 -27.26 -27.42 5.42
CA ALA A 374 -26.57 -28.17 4.36
C ALA A 374 -26.11 -29.56 4.86
N LEU A 375 -25.78 -30.46 3.95
CA LEU A 375 -25.18 -31.74 4.34
C LEU A 375 -23.73 -31.53 4.80
N ARG A 376 -23.30 -32.30 5.81
CA ARG A 376 -21.92 -32.22 6.31
C ARG A 376 -20.90 -32.46 5.19
N GLU A 377 -21.13 -33.47 4.35
CA GLU A 377 -20.25 -33.83 3.23
C GLU A 377 -20.11 -32.69 2.20
N GLU A 378 -21.20 -31.97 1.92
CA GLU A 378 -21.19 -30.80 1.03
C GLU A 378 -20.39 -29.65 1.65
N MET A 379 -20.61 -29.37 2.95
CA MET A 379 -19.84 -28.34 3.65
C MET A 379 -18.35 -28.68 3.68
N GLU A 380 -17.97 -29.93 3.95
CA GLU A 380 -16.55 -30.36 3.97
C GLU A 380 -15.89 -30.22 2.60
N LYS A 381 -16.62 -30.53 1.52
CA LYS A 381 -16.17 -30.32 0.15
C LYS A 381 -15.94 -28.83 -0.13
N ASP A 382 -16.93 -27.99 0.15
CA ASP A 382 -16.86 -26.54 -0.09
C ASP A 382 -15.78 -25.85 0.75
N ILE A 383 -15.55 -26.33 1.98
CA ILE A 383 -14.45 -25.88 2.85
C ILE A 383 -13.11 -26.22 2.19
N LYS A 384 -12.95 -27.44 1.66
CA LYS A 384 -11.73 -27.86 0.97
C LYS A 384 -11.49 -27.06 -0.32
N GLU A 385 -12.56 -26.66 -1.00
CA GLU A 385 -12.53 -25.80 -2.18
C GLU A 385 -12.39 -24.30 -1.84
N SER A 386 -12.26 -23.94 -0.56
CA SER A 386 -12.07 -22.56 -0.09
C SER A 386 -13.24 -21.61 -0.41
N HIS A 387 -14.47 -22.14 -0.49
CA HIS A 387 -15.69 -21.33 -0.64
C HIS A 387 -16.19 -20.73 0.69
N TYR A 388 -15.62 -21.15 1.82
CA TYR A 388 -15.94 -20.64 3.16
C TYR A 388 -14.93 -19.60 3.61
N LEU A 389 -15.44 -18.44 4.04
CA LEU A 389 -14.64 -17.39 4.66
C LEU A 389 -14.11 -17.82 6.03
N GLU A 390 -15.03 -18.35 6.85
CA GLU A 390 -14.72 -18.92 8.16
C GLU A 390 -15.61 -20.13 8.40
N HIS A 391 -15.06 -21.14 9.06
CA HIS A 391 -15.79 -22.33 9.46
C HIS A 391 -15.26 -22.85 10.79
N GLY A 392 -16.09 -23.60 11.50
CA GLY A 392 -15.75 -24.22 12.76
C GLY A 392 -16.70 -25.37 13.08
N GLU A 393 -16.27 -26.21 14.02
CA GLU A 393 -17.08 -27.32 14.51
C GLU A 393 -17.54 -27.03 15.94
N TYR A 394 -18.83 -27.22 16.19
CA TYR A 394 -19.43 -27.09 17.50
C TYR A 394 -20.47 -28.20 17.71
N ASP A 395 -20.31 -28.94 18.81
CA ASP A 395 -21.20 -30.05 19.18
C ASP A 395 -21.37 -31.08 18.03
N GLY A 396 -20.26 -31.44 17.38
CA GLY A 396 -20.22 -32.39 16.26
C GLY A 396 -20.80 -31.89 14.94
N ASN A 397 -21.21 -30.62 14.86
CA ASN A 397 -21.80 -30.02 13.67
C ASN A 397 -20.91 -28.90 13.13
N LEU A 398 -20.83 -28.78 11.81
CA LEU A 398 -20.13 -27.71 11.13
C LEU A 398 -20.99 -26.44 11.10
N TYR A 399 -20.32 -25.31 11.20
CA TYR A 399 -20.88 -23.97 11.02
C TYR A 399 -19.91 -23.16 10.20
N GLY A 400 -20.40 -22.29 9.32
CA GLY A 400 -19.53 -21.39 8.57
C GLY A 400 -20.26 -20.37 7.74
N THR A 401 -19.52 -19.38 7.26
CA THR A 401 -20.02 -18.32 6.39
C THR A 401 -19.39 -18.48 5.01
N LYS A 402 -20.21 -18.62 3.96
CA LYS A 402 -19.71 -18.69 2.58
C LYS A 402 -19.34 -17.30 2.06
N ILE A 403 -18.35 -17.26 1.18
CA ILE A 403 -17.93 -16.03 0.51
C ILE A 403 -19.05 -15.52 -0.42
N ASP A 404 -19.70 -16.41 -1.17
CA ASP A 404 -20.77 -16.06 -2.10
C ASP A 404 -21.96 -15.36 -1.42
N SER A 405 -22.27 -15.70 -0.17
CA SER A 405 -23.32 -15.02 0.59
C SER A 405 -23.00 -13.54 0.83
N ILE A 406 -21.73 -13.16 0.84
CA ILE A 406 -21.31 -11.75 0.92
C ILE A 406 -21.61 -11.06 -0.41
N HIS A 407 -21.31 -11.71 -1.54
CA HIS A 407 -21.62 -11.19 -2.88
C HIS A 407 -23.11 -10.99 -3.08
N GLU A 408 -23.95 -11.95 -2.68
CA GLU A 408 -25.40 -11.82 -2.75
C GLU A 408 -25.91 -10.54 -2.06
N VAL A 409 -25.37 -10.21 -0.88
CA VAL A 409 -25.75 -8.98 -0.17
C VAL A 409 -25.28 -7.73 -0.90
N VAL A 410 -24.05 -7.75 -1.41
CA VAL A 410 -23.44 -6.62 -2.14
C VAL A 410 -24.18 -6.36 -3.46
N ASP A 411 -24.55 -7.42 -4.19
CA ASP A 411 -25.28 -7.35 -5.46
C ASP A 411 -26.70 -6.81 -5.29
N MET A 412 -27.29 -6.98 -4.11
CA MET A 412 -28.55 -6.32 -3.72
C MET A 412 -28.37 -4.82 -3.43
N GLY A 413 -27.18 -4.24 -3.60
CA GLY A 413 -26.87 -2.83 -3.36
C GLY A 413 -26.75 -2.47 -1.87
N ARG A 414 -26.64 -3.47 -0.98
CA ARG A 414 -26.55 -3.28 0.47
C ARG A 414 -25.12 -3.44 0.95
N THR A 415 -24.75 -2.70 1.98
CA THR A 415 -23.49 -2.93 2.70
C THR A 415 -23.64 -4.18 3.57
N CYS A 416 -22.80 -5.19 3.32
CA CYS A 416 -22.79 -6.42 4.09
C CYS A 416 -22.05 -6.22 5.42
N ILE A 417 -22.75 -6.36 6.54
CA ILE A 417 -22.19 -6.28 7.88
C ILE A 417 -21.78 -7.68 8.36
N LEU A 418 -20.50 -7.82 8.71
CA LEU A 418 -19.88 -9.09 9.11
C LEU A 418 -19.28 -8.97 10.52
N ASP A 419 -19.58 -9.91 11.40
CA ASP A 419 -19.00 -10.04 12.74
C ASP A 419 -18.13 -11.30 12.85
N VAL A 420 -17.07 -11.34 12.03
CA VAL A 420 -16.17 -12.48 11.81
C VAL A 420 -14.95 -12.48 12.74
N ASN A 421 -14.17 -13.57 12.73
CA ASN A 421 -12.87 -13.65 13.40
C ASN A 421 -11.82 -12.74 12.72
N PRO A 422 -10.89 -12.10 13.45
CA PRO A 422 -9.78 -11.32 12.88
C PRO A 422 -9.03 -11.99 11.71
N GLN A 423 -8.88 -13.32 11.71
CA GLN A 423 -8.20 -14.04 10.62
C GLN A 423 -8.88 -13.87 9.26
N ALA A 424 -10.21 -13.67 9.23
CA ALA A 424 -10.98 -13.45 8.01
C ALA A 424 -10.57 -12.18 7.26
N LEU A 425 -9.93 -11.22 7.94
CA LEU A 425 -9.44 -9.98 7.32
C LEU A 425 -8.40 -10.22 6.22
N LYS A 426 -7.67 -11.34 6.27
CA LYS A 426 -6.69 -11.71 5.24
C LYS A 426 -7.34 -11.99 3.89
N VAL A 427 -8.58 -12.49 3.92
CA VAL A 427 -9.38 -12.75 2.72
C VAL A 427 -10.17 -11.50 2.34
N LEU A 428 -10.69 -10.77 3.33
CA LEU A 428 -11.61 -9.66 3.09
C LEU A 428 -10.94 -8.32 2.76
N LYS A 429 -9.65 -8.10 3.09
CA LYS A 429 -8.97 -6.81 2.84
C LYS A 429 -8.52 -6.69 1.36
N THR A 430 -9.47 -6.68 0.44
CA THR A 430 -9.25 -6.63 -1.01
C THR A 430 -10.19 -5.63 -1.69
N ALA A 431 -9.90 -5.32 -2.95
CA ALA A 431 -10.73 -4.49 -3.82
C ALA A 431 -12.13 -5.10 -4.07
N GLU A 432 -12.24 -6.41 -3.92
CA GLU A 432 -13.49 -7.15 -4.09
C GLU A 432 -14.50 -6.78 -3.00
N PHE A 433 -14.08 -6.79 -1.73
CA PHE A 433 -14.96 -6.55 -0.58
C PHE A 433 -14.90 -5.12 -0.03
N MET A 434 -13.89 -4.33 -0.40
CA MET A 434 -13.65 -2.95 0.05
C MET A 434 -14.11 -2.69 1.49
N PRO A 435 -13.56 -3.40 2.48
CA PRO A 435 -14.08 -3.34 3.84
C PRO A 435 -13.83 -2.00 4.51
N PHE A 436 -14.74 -1.63 5.40
CA PHE A 436 -14.47 -0.72 6.51
C PHE A 436 -14.39 -1.54 7.79
N VAL A 437 -13.21 -1.58 8.40
CA VAL A 437 -12.91 -2.48 9.52
C VAL A 437 -12.98 -1.71 10.83
N VAL A 438 -13.97 -2.05 11.66
CA VAL A 438 -14.15 -1.46 12.98
C VAL A 438 -13.80 -2.48 14.05
N PHE A 439 -12.80 -2.16 14.86
CA PHE A 439 -12.46 -2.93 16.04
C PHE A 439 -13.26 -2.46 17.25
N ILE A 440 -14.04 -3.38 17.81
CA ILE A 440 -14.78 -3.19 19.05
C ILE A 440 -13.93 -3.72 20.20
N ALA A 441 -13.26 -2.80 20.89
CA ALA A 441 -12.42 -3.09 22.03
C ALA A 441 -13.29 -3.34 23.28
N ALA A 442 -12.92 -4.37 24.04
CA ALA A 442 -13.42 -4.54 25.39
C ALA A 442 -13.05 -3.32 26.27
N PRO A 443 -13.95 -2.85 27.14
CA PRO A 443 -13.62 -1.88 28.16
C PRO A 443 -12.78 -2.53 29.26
N GLU A 444 -12.46 -1.77 30.31
CA GLU A 444 -11.80 -2.32 31.49
C GLU A 444 -12.68 -3.40 32.17
N LEU A 445 -12.04 -4.34 32.87
CA LEU A 445 -12.70 -5.52 33.45
C LEU A 445 -13.87 -5.13 34.37
N ASP A 446 -13.70 -4.10 35.19
CA ASP A 446 -14.72 -3.65 36.14
C ASP A 446 -15.93 -3.05 35.42
N THR A 447 -15.70 -2.27 34.37
CA THR A 447 -16.75 -1.73 33.50
C THR A 447 -17.48 -2.85 32.75
N LEU A 448 -16.75 -3.81 32.18
CA LEU A 448 -17.34 -4.96 31.50
C LEU A 448 -18.22 -5.79 32.47
N ARG A 449 -17.76 -5.97 33.71
CA ARG A 449 -18.51 -6.64 34.78
C ARG A 449 -19.81 -5.89 35.12
N ALA A 450 -19.74 -4.58 35.26
CA ALA A 450 -20.91 -3.74 35.54
C ALA A 450 -21.92 -3.77 34.39
N MET A 451 -21.47 -3.66 33.14
CA MET A 451 -22.32 -3.77 31.95
C MET A 451 -23.03 -5.13 31.89
N HIS A 452 -22.28 -6.23 32.08
CA HIS A 452 -22.86 -7.56 32.05
C HIS A 452 -23.91 -7.76 33.15
N LYS A 453 -23.67 -7.24 34.36
CA LYS A 453 -24.65 -7.24 35.44
C LYS A 453 -25.92 -6.46 35.05
N ALA A 454 -25.78 -5.27 34.49
CA ALA A 454 -26.92 -4.46 34.05
C ALA A 454 -27.77 -5.15 32.98
N VAL A 455 -27.14 -5.89 32.04
CA VAL A 455 -27.84 -6.67 31.01
C VAL A 455 -28.62 -7.83 31.61
N ILE A 456 -28.09 -8.49 32.65
CA ILE A 456 -28.82 -9.52 33.41
C ILE A 456 -29.98 -8.91 34.18
N ASP A 457 -29.75 -7.81 34.89
CA ASP A 457 -30.77 -7.12 35.70
C ASP A 457 -31.93 -6.60 34.80
N ALA A 458 -31.62 -6.22 33.56
CA ALA A 458 -32.59 -5.85 32.53
C ALA A 458 -33.30 -7.04 31.86
N GLY A 459 -32.96 -8.28 32.21
CA GLY A 459 -33.56 -9.50 31.63
C GLY A 459 -33.20 -9.76 30.16
N LEU A 460 -32.19 -9.07 29.63
CA LEU A 460 -31.76 -9.20 28.23
C LEU A 460 -30.91 -10.46 27.98
N THR A 461 -30.31 -11.04 29.03
CA THR A 461 -29.61 -12.32 28.98
C THR A 461 -29.81 -13.11 30.27
N THR A 462 -29.92 -14.43 30.16
CA THR A 462 -29.98 -15.35 31.30
C THR A 462 -28.62 -16.01 31.59
N LYS A 463 -27.65 -15.85 30.69
CA LYS A 463 -26.32 -16.47 30.82
C LYS A 463 -25.44 -15.62 31.74
N LEU A 464 -25.17 -16.14 32.94
CA LEU A 464 -24.15 -15.60 33.85
C LEU A 464 -22.74 -15.96 33.35
N LEU A 465 -22.03 -14.99 32.80
CA LEU A 465 -20.59 -15.10 32.57
C LEU A 465 -19.82 -15.12 33.91
N THR A 466 -18.83 -16.01 34.00
CA THR A 466 -17.92 -16.03 35.15
C THR A 466 -16.90 -14.89 35.07
N GLU A 467 -16.29 -14.54 36.19
CA GLU A 467 -15.19 -13.55 36.19
C GLU A 467 -14.04 -13.95 35.27
N ASN A 468 -13.77 -15.26 35.14
CA ASN A 468 -12.77 -15.80 34.23
C ASN A 468 -13.14 -15.55 32.76
N ASP A 469 -14.42 -15.62 32.39
CA ASP A 469 -14.88 -15.35 31.02
C ASP A 469 -14.75 -13.87 30.66
N LEU A 470 -15.07 -12.98 31.61
CA LEU A 470 -14.90 -11.53 31.44
C LEU A 470 -13.42 -11.18 31.28
N LYS A 471 -12.54 -11.77 32.11
CA LYS A 471 -11.10 -11.59 32.00
C LYS A 471 -10.56 -12.07 30.66
N LYS A 472 -10.97 -13.27 30.21
CA LYS A 472 -10.64 -13.79 28.87
C LYS A 472 -11.05 -12.83 27.75
N THR A 473 -12.21 -12.18 27.88
CA THR A 473 -12.70 -11.21 26.89
C THR A 473 -11.77 -9.98 26.80
N VAL A 474 -11.34 -9.45 27.94
CA VAL A 474 -10.41 -8.31 28.01
C VAL A 474 -9.03 -8.70 27.47
N ASP A 475 -8.50 -9.85 27.89
CA ASP A 475 -7.19 -10.36 27.44
C ASP A 475 -7.18 -10.62 25.93
N GLU A 476 -8.25 -11.24 25.41
CA GLU A 476 -8.40 -11.50 23.98
C GLU A 476 -8.54 -10.21 23.18
N SER A 477 -9.31 -9.23 23.67
CA SER A 477 -9.41 -7.91 23.05
C SER A 477 -8.04 -7.25 22.93
N ALA A 478 -7.23 -7.30 23.99
CA ALA A 478 -5.88 -6.76 23.97
C ALA A 478 -4.98 -7.51 22.97
N ARG A 479 -5.10 -8.85 22.88
CA ARG A 479 -4.35 -9.68 21.92
C ARG A 479 -4.72 -9.34 20.48
N ILE A 480 -6.01 -9.30 20.15
CA ILE A 480 -6.51 -8.93 18.82
C ILE A 480 -6.00 -7.54 18.42
N ARG A 481 -6.08 -6.56 19.33
CA ARG A 481 -5.58 -5.21 19.07
C ARG A 481 -4.08 -5.19 18.74
N ARG A 482 -3.25 -5.94 19.48
CA ARG A 482 -1.81 -6.00 19.20
C ARG A 482 -1.53 -6.62 17.84
N ALA A 483 -2.16 -7.74 17.51
CA ALA A 483 -1.91 -8.48 16.28
C ALA A 483 -2.50 -7.80 15.03
N TYR A 484 -3.74 -7.31 15.09
CA TYR A 484 -4.51 -6.89 13.91
C TYR A 484 -4.72 -5.38 13.78
N SER A 485 -4.18 -4.55 14.68
CA SER A 485 -4.49 -3.11 14.63
C SER A 485 -4.10 -2.39 13.34
N HIS A 486 -3.26 -2.97 12.49
CA HIS A 486 -2.92 -2.40 11.19
C HIS A 486 -4.04 -2.56 10.15
N TYR A 487 -4.98 -3.50 10.38
CA TYR A 487 -6.18 -3.68 9.56
C TYR A 487 -7.32 -2.71 9.91
N PHE A 488 -7.31 -2.10 11.10
CA PHE A 488 -8.47 -1.34 11.58
C PHE A 488 -8.51 0.05 10.97
N ASP A 489 -9.69 0.45 10.51
CA ASP A 489 -10.00 1.84 10.15
C ASP A 489 -10.45 2.65 11.36
N LEU A 490 -11.16 2.00 12.28
CA LEU A 490 -11.69 2.61 13.50
C LEU A 490 -11.57 1.65 14.69
N THR A 491 -11.32 2.21 15.88
CA THR A 491 -11.42 1.48 17.15
C THR A 491 -12.44 2.16 18.04
N ILE A 492 -13.41 1.39 18.56
CA ILE A 492 -14.43 1.83 19.50
C ILE A 492 -14.30 1.00 20.76
N VAL A 493 -14.14 1.66 21.92
CA VAL A 493 -14.21 0.98 23.22
C VAL A 493 -15.68 0.87 23.61
N ASN A 494 -16.19 -0.35 23.75
CA ASN A 494 -17.60 -0.56 24.08
C ASN A 494 -17.80 -0.60 25.61
N ASP A 495 -17.74 0.56 26.25
CA ASP A 495 -18.10 0.76 27.66
C ASP A 495 -19.59 1.11 27.87
N ASN A 496 -20.28 1.48 26.80
CA ASN A 496 -21.70 1.75 26.74
C ASN A 496 -22.23 1.46 25.32
N LEU A 497 -23.24 0.61 25.23
CA LEU A 497 -23.73 0.13 23.93
C LEU A 497 -24.35 1.24 23.07
N ASP A 498 -25.03 2.22 23.68
CA ASP A 498 -25.65 3.33 22.94
C ASP A 498 -24.57 4.27 22.40
N LYS A 499 -23.61 4.69 23.22
CA LYS A 499 -22.49 5.54 22.78
C LYS A 499 -21.66 4.86 21.70
N ALA A 500 -21.35 3.58 21.88
CA ALA A 500 -20.60 2.81 20.88
C ALA A 500 -21.37 2.70 19.56
N PHE A 501 -22.70 2.57 19.63
CA PHE A 501 -23.56 2.57 18.46
C PHE A 501 -23.58 3.93 17.75
N ASP A 502 -23.73 5.03 18.49
CA ASP A 502 -23.75 6.37 17.92
C ASP A 502 -22.41 6.67 17.20
N MET A 503 -21.28 6.32 17.82
CA MET A 503 -19.95 6.45 17.21
C MET A 503 -19.81 5.61 15.93
N LEU A 504 -20.33 4.37 15.94
CA LEU A 504 -20.30 3.50 14.78
C LEU A 504 -21.17 4.06 13.65
N GLN A 505 -22.37 4.53 13.98
CA GLN A 505 -23.30 5.12 13.02
C GLN A 505 -22.69 6.37 12.38
N GLU A 506 -22.17 7.31 13.18
CA GLU A 506 -21.52 8.52 12.70
C GLU A 506 -20.34 8.20 11.78
N ALA A 507 -19.51 7.21 12.17
CA ALA A 507 -18.37 6.81 11.36
C ALA A 507 -18.80 6.25 9.99
N VAL A 508 -19.84 5.42 9.95
CA VAL A 508 -20.35 4.85 8.68
C VAL A 508 -21.04 5.92 7.85
N GLU A 509 -21.76 6.87 8.46
CA GLU A 509 -22.37 8.00 7.76
C GLU A 509 -21.33 8.90 7.10
N ARG A 510 -20.19 9.15 7.76
CA ARG A 510 -19.10 9.95 7.19
C ARG A 510 -18.54 9.38 5.89
N LEU A 511 -18.57 8.06 5.69
CA LEU A 511 -18.10 7.43 4.45
C LEU A 511 -18.88 7.92 3.22
N PHE A 512 -20.14 8.33 3.39
CA PHE A 512 -20.99 8.81 2.30
C PHE A 512 -20.80 10.29 1.97
N ILE A 513 -20.22 11.07 2.87
CA ILE A 513 -20.12 12.53 2.74
C ILE A 513 -18.68 13.01 2.60
N GLU A 514 -17.72 12.27 3.17
CA GLU A 514 -16.32 12.64 3.19
C GLU A 514 -15.51 11.80 2.19
N PRO A 515 -14.52 12.40 1.50
CA PRO A 515 -13.56 11.64 0.71
C PRO A 515 -12.79 10.64 1.58
N GLN A 516 -12.51 9.46 1.02
CA GLN A 516 -11.92 8.35 1.76
C GLN A 516 -10.52 8.02 1.23
N TRP A 517 -9.61 7.67 2.15
CA TRP A 517 -8.33 7.07 1.78
C TRP A 517 -8.47 5.55 1.74
N VAL A 518 -8.11 4.96 0.61
CA VAL A 518 -8.15 3.50 0.39
C VAL A 518 -6.80 3.02 -0.13
N PRO A 519 -6.44 1.74 0.05
CA PRO A 519 -5.26 1.17 -0.59
C PRO A 519 -5.27 1.42 -2.11
N VAL A 520 -4.11 1.79 -2.67
CA VAL A 520 -3.94 2.01 -4.12
C VAL A 520 -4.37 0.77 -4.91
N SER A 521 -4.10 -0.43 -4.39
CA SER A 521 -4.51 -1.71 -4.98
C SER A 521 -6.03 -1.93 -5.07
N TRP A 522 -6.85 -1.05 -4.49
CA TRP A 522 -8.30 -1.10 -4.63
C TRP A 522 -8.82 -0.24 -5.77
N VAL A 523 -7.95 0.58 -6.36
CA VAL A 523 -8.29 1.57 -7.39
C VAL A 523 -7.65 1.24 -8.72
N TYR A 524 -6.38 0.82 -8.70
CA TYR A 524 -5.55 0.59 -9.90
C TYR A 524 -5.28 -0.88 -10.17
#